data_AF-W8Y2F3-F1
#
_entry.id   AF-W8Y2F3-F1
#
_cell.length_a   1.000
_cell.length_b   1.000
_cell.length_c   1.000
_cell.angle_alpha   90.00
_cell.angle_beta   90.00
_cell.angle_gamma   90.00
#
_symmetry.space_group_name_H-M   'P 1'
#
loop_
_entity.id
_entity.type
_entity.pdbx_description
1 polymer ?
#
loop_
_entity_poly.entity_id
_entity_poly.type
_entity_poly.pdbx_seq_one_letter_code
_entity_poly.pdbx_strand_id
1 'polypeptide(L)'
;MFFSGNAIILSTNLSKYNLNLSNKSFESNGEFYSITLFHDELDTGIINWSKSFNLGAMVTINFIRMDDFFVLFTSSTQNYIYMKEILKKIISPDIEISLYKLPFPLPDTLDIKNDTGIVNYQIDPFFGIDFILDKGKERSFLKIFTNGLITYTMTNDETDLKKILNISFNIIGELNANHEL
;
A
#
# COMPACT_ATOMS: atom_id res chain seq x y z
N MET A 1 5.41 -15.66 5.85
CA MET A 1 4.64 -15.54 4.60
C MET A 1 3.16 -15.50 4.95
N PHE A 2 2.42 -14.46 4.55
CA PHE A 2 1.00 -14.25 4.88
C PHE A 2 0.16 -14.25 3.60
N PHE A 3 -1.14 -14.55 3.71
CA PHE A 3 -2.08 -14.39 2.61
C PHE A 3 -2.54 -12.94 2.51
N SER A 4 -2.58 -12.40 1.31
CA SER A 4 -3.18 -11.09 1.05
C SER A 4 -3.97 -11.11 -0.24
N GLY A 5 -5.08 -10.36 -0.24
CA GLY A 5 -5.86 -10.03 -1.44
C GLY A 5 -6.19 -8.54 -1.53
N ASN A 6 -5.66 -7.72 -0.60
CA ASN A 6 -5.92 -6.29 -0.56
C ASN A 6 -4.67 -5.55 -0.09
N ALA A 7 -4.41 -4.39 -0.67
CA ALA A 7 -3.33 -3.51 -0.26
C ALA A 7 -3.71 -2.04 -0.45
N ILE A 8 -3.01 -1.18 0.27
CA ILE A 8 -2.91 0.25 -0.05
C ILE A 8 -1.42 0.62 -0.12
N ILE A 9 -1.07 1.57 -0.97
CA ILE A 9 0.30 2.07 -1.11
C ILE A 9 0.35 3.47 -0.53
N LEU A 10 1.33 3.71 0.34
CA LEU A 10 1.61 5.01 0.92
C LEU A 10 2.93 5.52 0.34
N SER A 11 2.95 6.74 -0.15
CA SER A 11 4.19 7.46 -0.45
C SER A 11 4.62 8.28 0.76
N THR A 12 5.93 8.32 0.98
CA THR A 12 6.55 9.06 2.07
C THR A 12 7.77 9.83 1.59
N ASN A 13 8.39 10.59 2.49
CA ASN A 13 9.67 11.26 2.28
C ASN A 13 10.73 10.78 3.29
N LEU A 14 10.68 9.49 3.66
CA LEU A 14 11.53 8.88 4.69
C LEU A 14 13.03 9.03 4.39
N SER A 15 13.41 8.92 3.12
CA SER A 15 14.78 9.09 2.62
C SER A 15 15.41 10.42 3.03
N LYS A 16 14.62 11.49 3.18
CA LYS A 16 15.09 12.81 3.63
C LYS A 16 15.64 12.80 5.07
N TYR A 17 15.21 11.85 5.89
CA TYR A 17 15.57 11.82 7.31
C TYR A 17 16.79 10.94 7.60
N ASN A 18 17.24 10.10 6.65
CA ASN A 18 18.33 9.14 6.85
C ASN A 18 18.18 8.31 8.15
N LEU A 19 16.93 8.00 8.51
CA LEU A 19 16.57 7.28 9.72
C LEU A 19 16.20 5.84 9.38
N ASN A 20 16.81 4.90 10.10
CA ASN A 20 16.39 3.51 10.07
C ASN A 20 15.13 3.35 10.91
N LEU A 21 14.14 2.64 10.36
CA LEU A 21 13.01 2.18 11.15
C LEU A 21 13.53 1.23 12.23
N SER A 22 12.96 1.34 13.42
CA SER A 22 13.25 0.45 14.52
C SER A 22 11.96 0.06 15.22
N ASN A 23 11.95 -1.11 15.84
CA ASN A 23 10.83 -1.57 16.65
C ASN A 23 10.52 -0.55 17.74
N LYS A 24 9.28 -0.06 17.78
CA LYS A 24 8.85 0.94 18.75
C LYS A 24 7.37 0.82 19.02
N SER A 25 7.02 0.88 20.29
CA SER A 25 5.65 0.87 20.79
C SER A 25 5.46 2.03 21.75
N PHE A 26 4.27 2.62 21.73
CA PHE A 26 3.93 3.70 22.64
C PHE A 26 2.42 3.76 22.89
N GLU A 27 2.06 4.21 24.08
CA GLU A 27 0.70 4.53 24.46
C GLU A 27 0.56 6.06 24.59
N SER A 28 -0.58 6.60 24.18
CA SER A 28 -0.88 8.02 24.25
C SER A 28 -2.37 8.20 24.44
N ASN A 29 -2.80 8.75 25.57
CA ASN A 29 -4.21 9.01 25.89
C ASN A 29 -5.12 7.77 25.78
N GLY A 30 -4.63 6.59 26.21
CA GLY A 30 -5.35 5.32 26.12
C GLY A 30 -5.37 4.67 24.72
N GLU A 31 -4.79 5.34 23.72
CA GLU A 31 -4.54 4.78 22.40
C GLU A 31 -3.16 4.12 22.37
N PHE A 32 -3.06 2.96 21.73
CA PHE A 32 -1.81 2.21 21.57
C PHE A 32 -1.40 2.16 20.11
N TYR A 33 -0.10 2.20 19.88
CA TYR A 33 0.51 2.15 18.58
C TYR A 33 1.83 1.40 18.65
N SER A 34 2.12 0.58 17.64
CA SER A 34 3.43 -0.05 17.49
C SER A 34 3.79 -0.28 16.03
N ILE A 35 5.10 -0.31 15.78
CA ILE A 35 5.70 -0.88 14.58
C ILE A 35 6.72 -1.92 15.01
N THR A 36 6.67 -3.08 14.36
CA THR A 36 7.58 -4.20 14.60
C THR A 36 8.06 -4.73 13.27
N LEU A 37 9.36 -4.68 13.04
CA LEU A 37 10.07 -5.30 11.93
C LEU A 37 10.32 -6.78 12.25
N PHE A 38 10.12 -7.65 11.27
CA PHE A 38 10.33 -9.09 11.45
C PHE A 38 11.82 -9.46 11.46
N HIS A 39 12.64 -8.75 10.69
CA HIS A 39 14.08 -8.93 10.62
C HIS A 39 14.74 -7.57 10.32
N ASP A 40 15.88 -7.25 10.94
CA ASP A 40 16.56 -5.97 10.75
C ASP A 40 17.06 -5.75 9.30
N GLU A 41 17.16 -6.84 8.52
CA GLU A 41 17.51 -6.82 7.09
C GLU A 41 16.30 -6.80 6.15
N LEU A 42 15.10 -7.12 6.66
CA LEU A 42 13.90 -7.16 5.83
C LEU A 42 13.09 -5.89 6.05
N ASP A 43 12.76 -5.24 4.95
CA ASP A 43 11.80 -4.14 4.88
C ASP A 43 10.35 -4.59 5.13
N THR A 44 10.11 -5.54 6.04
CA THR A 44 8.79 -6.10 6.31
C THR A 44 8.48 -6.12 7.81
N GLY A 45 7.23 -5.93 8.14
CA GLY A 45 6.82 -5.90 9.54
C GLY A 45 5.31 -5.86 9.74
N ILE A 46 4.94 -5.53 10.97
CA ILE A 46 3.57 -5.27 11.38
C ILE A 46 3.47 -3.88 11.99
N ILE A 47 2.35 -3.22 11.73
CA ILE A 47 1.85 -2.16 12.58
C ILE A 47 0.71 -2.69 13.42
N ASN A 48 0.66 -2.27 14.67
CA ASN A 48 -0.51 -2.47 15.51
C ASN A 48 -1.01 -1.12 16.00
N TRP A 49 -2.33 -1.00 16.11
CA TRP A 49 -2.92 0.15 16.77
C TRP A 49 -4.24 -0.21 17.44
N SER A 50 -4.60 0.55 18.47
CA SER A 50 -5.90 0.48 19.13
C SER A 50 -6.29 1.87 19.64
N LYS A 51 -7.56 2.25 19.45
CA LYS A 51 -8.13 3.47 20.05
C LYS A 51 -8.44 3.36 21.54
N SER A 52 -8.47 2.13 22.06
CA SER A 52 -8.65 1.85 23.48
C SER A 52 -7.86 0.59 23.79
N PHE A 53 -6.65 0.70 24.30
CA PHE A 53 -5.78 -0.46 24.44
C PHE A 53 -6.33 -1.50 25.43
N ASN A 54 -6.93 -1.02 26.53
CA ASN A 54 -7.44 -1.88 27.59
C ASN A 54 -8.78 -2.56 27.26
N LEU A 55 -9.60 -1.96 26.39
CA LEU A 55 -10.99 -2.39 26.15
C LEU A 55 -11.35 -2.61 24.67
N GLY A 56 -10.53 -2.08 23.77
CA GLY A 56 -10.76 -2.09 22.33
C GLY A 56 -10.01 -3.21 21.60
N ALA A 57 -10.44 -3.46 20.37
CA ALA A 57 -9.76 -4.42 19.50
C ALA A 57 -8.43 -3.84 19.00
N MET A 58 -7.38 -4.65 19.06
CA MET A 58 -6.10 -4.33 18.44
C MET A 58 -6.16 -4.66 16.95
N VAL A 59 -5.97 -3.65 16.11
CA VAL A 59 -5.81 -3.82 14.67
C VAL A 59 -4.37 -4.17 14.38
N THR A 60 -4.13 -5.20 13.56
CA THR A 60 -2.81 -5.66 13.15
C THR A 60 -2.75 -5.69 11.63
N ILE A 61 -1.75 -5.02 11.05
CA ILE A 61 -1.60 -4.90 9.60
C ILE A 61 -0.16 -5.22 9.25
N ASN A 62 0.04 -6.18 8.36
CA ASN A 62 1.35 -6.45 7.78
C ASN A 62 1.71 -5.33 6.79
N PHE A 63 2.99 -5.02 6.69
CA PHE A 63 3.49 -4.08 5.68
C PHE A 63 4.80 -4.55 5.05
N ILE A 64 5.07 -4.00 3.86
CA ILE A 64 6.39 -4.00 3.22
C ILE A 64 6.78 -2.53 2.98
N ARG A 65 8.01 -2.16 3.30
CA ARG A 65 8.65 -0.92 2.89
C ARG A 65 9.41 -1.17 1.59
N MET A 66 9.36 -0.22 0.67
CA MET A 66 10.13 -0.21 -0.57
C MET A 66 10.61 1.23 -0.78
N ASP A 67 11.84 1.53 -0.38
CA ASP A 67 12.39 2.89 -0.36
C ASP A 67 11.49 3.86 0.45
N ASP A 68 10.93 4.85 -0.24
CA ASP A 68 10.00 5.85 0.31
C ASP A 68 8.54 5.40 0.30
N PHE A 69 8.25 4.15 -0.07
CA PHE A 69 6.90 3.61 -0.10
C PHE A 69 6.65 2.61 1.02
N PHE A 70 5.41 2.58 1.50
CA PHE A 70 4.91 1.50 2.36
C PHE A 70 3.67 0.88 1.71
N VAL A 71 3.70 -0.43 1.55
CA VAL A 71 2.55 -1.23 1.16
C VAL A 71 1.93 -1.81 2.42
N LEU A 72 0.70 -1.39 2.75
CA LEU A 72 -0.06 -1.95 3.87
C LEU A 72 -1.05 -2.98 3.35
N PHE A 73 -1.02 -4.21 3.86
CA PHE A 73 -1.95 -5.26 3.45
C PHE A 73 -3.27 -5.16 4.22
N THR A 74 -4.17 -4.36 3.68
CA THR A 74 -5.44 -4.03 4.31
C THR A 74 -6.51 -3.70 3.27
N SER A 75 -7.77 -3.94 3.63
CA SER A 75 -8.94 -3.52 2.85
C SER A 75 -9.44 -2.12 3.22
N SER A 76 -8.90 -1.49 4.26
CA SER A 76 -9.34 -0.17 4.72
C SER A 76 -8.28 0.89 4.42
N THR A 77 -8.62 1.83 3.54
CA THR A 77 -7.76 2.97 3.20
C THR A 77 -7.47 3.85 4.42
N GLN A 78 -8.39 3.94 5.38
CA GLN A 78 -8.23 4.75 6.60
C GLN A 78 -6.99 4.37 7.43
N ASN A 79 -6.46 3.16 7.25
CA ASN A 79 -5.25 2.72 7.94
C ASN A 79 -4.00 3.57 7.62
N TYR A 80 -4.00 4.34 6.52
CA TYR A 80 -2.94 5.31 6.27
C TYR A 80 -2.84 6.36 7.38
N ILE A 81 -3.96 6.73 8.02
CA ILE A 81 -3.99 7.73 9.10
C ILE A 81 -3.21 7.22 10.30
N TYR A 82 -3.39 5.95 10.65
CA TYR A 82 -2.69 5.34 11.78
C TYR A 82 -1.21 5.12 11.49
N MET A 83 -0.87 4.70 10.27
CA MET A 83 0.52 4.65 9.84
C MET A 83 1.19 6.03 9.89
N LYS A 84 0.45 7.09 9.54
CA LYS A 84 0.93 8.46 9.64
C LYS A 84 1.21 8.88 11.08
N GLU A 85 0.31 8.58 12.02
CA GLU A 85 0.52 8.86 13.44
C GLU A 85 1.72 8.08 14.02
N ILE A 86 1.88 6.82 13.61
CA ILE A 86 3.03 5.99 13.99
C ILE A 86 4.33 6.63 13.51
N LEU A 87 4.46 6.85 12.21
CA LEU A 87 5.68 7.36 11.63
C LEU A 87 6.03 8.77 12.12
N LYS A 88 5.05 9.64 12.35
CA LYS A 88 5.29 10.97 12.94
C LYS A 88 5.95 10.93 14.32
N LYS A 89 5.58 9.94 15.14
CA LYS A 89 6.12 9.77 16.49
C LYS A 89 7.45 9.02 16.53
N ILE A 90 7.76 8.26 15.48
CA ILE A 90 8.97 7.43 15.41
C ILE A 90 10.08 8.16 14.67
N ILE A 91 9.76 8.80 13.54
CA ILE A 91 10.71 9.43 12.63
C ILE A 91 10.78 10.93 12.90
N SER A 92 9.73 11.66 12.52
CA SER A 92 9.66 13.12 12.68
C SER A 92 8.22 13.59 12.52
N PRO A 93 7.75 14.59 13.28
CA PRO A 93 6.44 15.24 13.07
C PRO A 93 6.23 15.75 11.64
N ASP A 94 7.32 16.08 10.95
CA ASP A 94 7.34 16.66 9.61
C ASP A 94 7.29 15.61 8.48
N ILE A 95 7.30 14.31 8.81
CA ILE A 95 7.21 13.27 7.78
C ILE A 95 5.92 13.42 6.96
N GLU A 96 6.10 13.50 5.65
CA GLU A 96 5.00 13.59 4.69
C GLU A 96 4.58 12.18 4.33
N ILE A 97 3.28 11.92 4.43
CA ILE A 97 2.69 10.61 4.16
C ILE A 97 1.38 10.85 3.44
N SER A 98 1.25 10.24 2.27
CA SER A 98 0.05 10.34 1.44
C SER A 98 -0.29 8.99 0.80
N LEU A 99 -1.56 8.82 0.40
CA LEU A 99 -1.96 7.65 -0.37
C LEU A 99 -1.42 7.78 -1.79
N TYR A 100 -0.62 6.80 -2.21
CA TYR A 100 -0.19 6.67 -3.60
C TYR A 100 -1.30 5.96 -4.37
N LYS A 101 -2.10 6.76 -5.09
CA LYS A 101 -3.35 6.33 -5.71
C LYS A 101 -3.51 6.92 -7.10
N LEU A 102 -4.44 6.36 -7.85
CA LEU A 102 -4.83 6.86 -9.17
C LEU A 102 -5.37 8.31 -9.09
N PRO A 103 -5.20 9.11 -10.15
CA PRO A 103 -5.87 10.40 -10.25
C PRO A 103 -7.40 10.20 -10.29
N PHE A 104 -8.13 11.22 -9.87
CA PHE A 104 -9.59 11.21 -9.86
C PHE A 104 -10.14 12.53 -10.41
N PRO A 105 -11.02 12.50 -11.44
CA PRO A 105 -11.42 11.31 -12.19
C PRO A 105 -10.27 10.73 -13.05
N LEU A 106 -10.38 9.45 -13.41
CA LEU A 106 -9.47 8.83 -14.39
C LEU A 106 -9.76 9.36 -15.80
N PRO A 107 -8.75 9.39 -16.69
CA PRO A 107 -8.95 9.78 -18.08
C PRO A 107 -9.76 8.71 -18.83
N ASP A 108 -10.59 9.14 -19.78
CA ASP A 108 -11.46 8.25 -20.56
C ASP A 108 -10.68 7.30 -21.49
N THR A 109 -9.42 7.64 -21.78
CA THR A 109 -8.52 6.82 -22.60
C THR A 109 -7.16 6.74 -21.94
N LEU A 110 -6.58 5.54 -21.99
CA LEU A 110 -5.37 5.17 -21.28
C LEU A 110 -4.61 4.20 -22.17
N ASP A 111 -3.43 4.62 -22.62
CA ASP A 111 -2.49 3.75 -23.32
C ASP A 111 -1.61 3.07 -22.28
N ILE A 112 -2.17 2.03 -21.64
CA ILE A 112 -1.40 1.17 -20.72
C ILE A 112 -0.54 0.28 -21.61
N LYS A 113 0.63 0.79 -21.99
CA LYS A 113 1.56 0.12 -22.91
C LYS A 113 2.01 -1.21 -22.33
N ASN A 114 1.74 -2.31 -23.04
CA ASN A 114 2.44 -3.61 -23.04
C ASN A 114 3.12 -4.07 -21.73
N ASP A 115 2.52 -3.84 -20.56
CA ASP A 115 3.10 -4.35 -19.32
C ASP A 115 2.95 -5.87 -19.34
N THR A 116 4.08 -6.58 -19.29
CA THR A 116 4.15 -8.02 -19.58
C THR A 116 3.31 -8.81 -18.58
N GLY A 117 2.10 -9.16 -18.96
CA GLY A 117 1.18 -9.94 -18.14
C GLY A 117 -0.24 -9.37 -18.02
N ILE A 118 -0.55 -8.21 -18.59
CA ILE A 118 -1.95 -7.74 -18.67
C ILE A 118 -2.60 -8.33 -19.93
N VAL A 119 -3.65 -9.13 -19.75
CA VAL A 119 -4.42 -9.74 -20.84
C VAL A 119 -5.52 -8.80 -21.32
N ASN A 120 -6.20 -8.17 -20.37
CA ASN A 120 -7.32 -7.27 -20.62
C ASN A 120 -7.45 -6.27 -19.46
N TYR A 121 -8.04 -5.12 -19.74
CA TYR A 121 -8.36 -4.12 -18.73
C TYR A 121 -9.67 -3.39 -19.04
N GLN A 122 -10.30 -2.85 -18.00
CA GLN A 122 -11.50 -2.02 -18.10
C GLN A 122 -11.36 -0.83 -17.16
N ILE A 123 -11.70 0.36 -17.65
CA ILE A 123 -11.62 1.60 -16.89
C ILE A 123 -13.03 2.04 -16.50
N ASP A 124 -13.21 2.35 -15.23
CA ASP A 124 -14.33 3.12 -14.70
C ASP A 124 -13.76 4.46 -14.19
N PRO A 125 -14.10 5.60 -14.82
CA PRO A 125 -13.54 6.90 -14.49
C PRO A 125 -13.62 7.30 -13.01
N PHE A 126 -14.62 6.78 -12.30
CA PHE A 126 -14.87 7.11 -10.90
C PHE A 126 -14.38 6.04 -9.94
N PHE A 127 -14.40 4.77 -10.34
CA PHE A 127 -14.18 3.66 -9.42
C PHE A 127 -12.77 3.08 -9.51
N GLY A 128 -12.13 3.08 -10.69
CA GLY A 128 -10.79 2.54 -10.87
C GLY A 128 -10.57 1.79 -12.17
N ILE A 129 -9.54 0.94 -12.18
CA ILE A 129 -9.18 0.12 -13.34
C ILE A 129 -9.15 -1.35 -12.93
N ASP A 130 -9.88 -2.17 -13.67
CA ASP A 130 -9.90 -3.63 -13.55
C ASP A 130 -8.92 -4.25 -14.55
N PHE A 131 -8.19 -5.27 -14.12
CA PHE A 131 -7.20 -5.99 -14.92
C PHE A 131 -7.41 -7.51 -14.80
N ILE A 132 -7.21 -8.19 -15.93
CA ILE A 132 -7.00 -9.64 -15.97
C ILE A 132 -5.52 -9.86 -16.25
N LEU A 133 -4.83 -10.50 -15.31
CA LEU A 133 -3.41 -10.80 -15.43
C LEU A 133 -3.19 -12.25 -15.85
N ASP A 134 -2.22 -12.47 -16.74
CA ASP A 134 -1.73 -13.80 -17.11
C ASP A 134 -0.61 -14.25 -16.15
N LYS A 135 -0.82 -15.42 -15.54
CA LYS A 135 0.16 -16.16 -14.74
C LYS A 135 0.58 -17.47 -15.42
N GLY A 136 0.38 -17.60 -16.72
CA GLY A 136 0.67 -18.79 -17.51
C GLY A 136 -0.45 -19.80 -17.45
N LYS A 137 -0.55 -20.60 -16.38
CA LYS A 137 -1.60 -21.63 -16.25
C LYS A 137 -2.90 -21.13 -15.63
N GLU A 138 -2.85 -19.98 -14.95
CA GLU A 138 -3.98 -19.38 -14.26
C GLU A 138 -4.10 -17.90 -14.60
N ARG A 139 -5.32 -17.38 -14.44
CA ARG A 139 -5.59 -15.95 -14.54
C ARG A 139 -5.83 -15.40 -13.14
N SER A 140 -5.34 -14.20 -12.87
CA SER A 140 -5.66 -13.48 -11.65
C SER A 140 -6.35 -12.16 -11.96
N PHE A 141 -7.19 -11.72 -11.04
CA PHE A 141 -7.80 -10.40 -11.08
C PHE A 141 -6.97 -9.43 -10.27
N LEU A 142 -6.87 -8.20 -10.77
CA LEU A 142 -6.31 -7.05 -10.07
C LEU A 142 -7.26 -5.86 -10.32
N LYS A 143 -7.61 -5.11 -9.28
CA LYS A 143 -8.34 -3.86 -9.38
C LYS A 143 -7.63 -2.79 -8.59
N ILE A 144 -7.39 -1.65 -9.22
CA ILE A 144 -6.80 -0.47 -8.58
C ILE A 144 -7.90 0.59 -8.51
N PHE A 145 -8.31 0.96 -7.30
CA PHE A 145 -9.39 1.91 -7.06
C PHE A 145 -8.86 3.35 -6.98
N THR A 146 -9.68 4.31 -7.39
CA THR A 146 -9.38 5.76 -7.31
C THR A 146 -9.18 6.27 -5.88
N ASN A 147 -9.67 5.55 -4.88
CA ASN A 147 -9.45 5.89 -3.47
C ASN A 147 -8.12 5.35 -2.90
N GLY A 148 -7.34 4.60 -3.69
CA GLY A 148 -6.05 4.01 -3.29
C GLY A 148 -6.12 2.58 -2.78
N LEU A 149 -7.31 1.96 -2.73
CA LEU A 149 -7.43 0.52 -2.49
C LEU A 149 -6.96 -0.26 -3.72
N ILE A 150 -6.22 -1.34 -3.49
CA ILE A 150 -5.84 -2.30 -4.51
C ILE A 150 -6.37 -3.66 -4.06
N THR A 151 -7.11 -4.35 -4.91
CA THR A 151 -7.60 -5.70 -4.64
C THR A 151 -7.11 -6.67 -5.69
N TYR A 152 -6.82 -7.90 -5.30
CA TYR A 152 -6.30 -8.91 -6.20
C TYR A 152 -6.65 -10.31 -5.73
N THR A 153 -6.56 -11.29 -6.63
CA THR A 153 -6.73 -12.70 -6.27
C THR A 153 -5.78 -13.07 -5.13
N MET A 154 -6.35 -13.55 -4.03
CA MET A 154 -5.59 -13.83 -2.81
C MET A 154 -4.40 -14.75 -3.10
N THR A 155 -3.22 -14.36 -2.64
CA THR A 155 -1.99 -15.12 -2.82
C THR A 155 -1.12 -15.07 -1.57
N ASN A 156 -0.30 -16.11 -1.38
CA ASN A 156 0.83 -16.14 -0.46
C ASN A 156 2.17 -16.25 -1.21
N ASP A 157 2.16 -16.33 -2.54
CA ASP A 157 3.36 -16.37 -3.38
C ASP A 157 3.98 -14.97 -3.45
N GLU A 158 5.23 -14.85 -3.00
CA GLU A 158 5.95 -13.59 -2.95
C GLU A 158 6.26 -13.04 -4.36
N THR A 159 6.52 -13.92 -5.32
CA THR A 159 6.79 -13.53 -6.73
C THR A 159 5.55 -12.93 -7.35
N ASP A 160 4.40 -13.57 -7.13
CA ASP A 160 3.10 -13.05 -7.56
C ASP A 160 2.78 -11.70 -6.92
N LEU A 161 3.01 -11.58 -5.61
CA LEU A 161 2.77 -10.34 -4.89
C LEU A 161 3.64 -9.21 -5.43
N LYS A 162 4.94 -9.46 -5.65
CA LYS A 162 5.85 -8.48 -6.25
C LYS A 162 5.40 -8.07 -7.65
N LYS A 163 4.94 -9.01 -8.48
CA LYS A 163 4.41 -8.71 -9.81
C LYS A 163 3.17 -7.80 -9.73
N ILE A 164 2.23 -8.12 -8.84
CA ILE A 164 1.01 -7.32 -8.62
C ILE A 164 1.35 -5.90 -8.14
N LEU A 165 2.27 -5.79 -7.18
CA LEU A 165 2.69 -4.49 -6.65
C LEU A 165 3.40 -3.66 -7.72
N ASN A 166 4.33 -4.25 -8.47
CA ASN A 166 5.05 -3.55 -9.53
C ASN A 166 4.10 -3.03 -10.62
N ILE A 167 3.17 -3.86 -11.10
CA ILE A 167 2.14 -3.44 -12.05
C ILE A 167 1.33 -2.26 -11.47
N SER A 168 0.93 -2.36 -10.21
CA SER A 168 0.17 -1.28 -9.55
C SER A 168 0.97 0.02 -9.43
N PHE A 169 2.25 -0.06 -9.06
CA PHE A 169 3.15 1.09 -8.97
C PHE A 169 3.33 1.78 -10.31
N ASN A 170 3.60 1.00 -11.36
CA ASN A 170 3.81 1.50 -12.71
C ASN A 170 2.57 2.25 -13.21
N ILE A 171 1.40 1.61 -13.13
CA ILE A 171 0.15 2.18 -13.62
C ILE A 171 -0.21 3.47 -12.89
N ILE A 172 -0.10 3.47 -11.55
CA ILE A 172 -0.37 4.67 -10.76
C ILE A 172 0.64 5.79 -11.11
N GLY A 173 1.92 5.44 -11.28
CA GLY A 173 2.98 6.40 -11.60
C GLY A 173 2.83 7.02 -12.99
N GLU A 174 2.61 6.20 -14.02
CA GLU A 174 2.38 6.66 -15.39
C GLU A 174 1.17 7.60 -15.45
N LEU A 175 0.09 7.25 -14.74
CA LEU A 175 -1.10 8.08 -14.70
C LEU A 175 -0.89 9.42 -13.99
N ASN A 176 -0.25 9.41 -12.82
CA ASN A 176 0.01 10.65 -12.10
C ASN A 176 0.95 11.57 -12.89
N ALA A 177 1.99 11.03 -13.55
CA ALA A 177 2.91 11.82 -14.37
C ALA A 177 2.23 12.52 -15.56
N ASN A 178 1.21 11.89 -16.15
CA ASN A 178 0.45 12.47 -17.26
C ASN A 178 -0.66 13.45 -16.80
N HIS A 179 -0.99 13.47 -15.51
CA HIS A 179 -2.04 14.32 -14.92
C HIS A 179 -1.51 15.54 -14.13
N GLU A 180 -0.19 15.65 -13.89
CA GLU A 180 0.43 16.84 -13.28
C GLU A 180 0.65 18.02 -14.27
N LEU A 181 -0.21 18.16 -15.28
CA LEU A 181 -0.20 19.29 -16.24
C LEU A 181 -1.16 20.42 -15.84
#